data_AF-A0A3B9DW07-F1
#
_entry.id   AF-A0A3B9DW07-F1
#
_cell.length_a   1.000
_cell.length_b   1.000
_cell.length_c   1.000
_cell.angle_alpha   90.00
_cell.angle_beta   90.00
_cell.angle_gamma   90.00
#
_symmetry.space_group_name_H-M   'P 1'
#
loop_
_entity.id
_entity.type
_entity.pdbx_description
1 polymer ?
#
loop_
_entity_poly.entity_id
_entity_poly.type
_entity_poly.pdbx_seq_one_letter_code
_entity_poly.pdbx_strand_id
1 'polypeptide(L)'
;MMKKKSILAIGLIAALLFALTGEAEAFGWGDIAGKATDKAIGSVLGSSAKKKPVKQSQPKSEKQKKSECEAEKYGVKRLESPDGTKPTAFAGTLDPWPPDELSARPDWFDNRTQPWTMTNARLVAEYESMIQWRAYSEQNGLGTIEPDEIRYTELMDEIHARVRAIERYCDAAEYGDYQSMHSRASMRDYQRAVASNIDPLRDYDLELCVPANTLPGYHPERN
;
A
#
# COMPACT_ATOMS: atom_id res chain seq x y z
N MET A 1 42.30 47.58 -27.87
CA MET A 1 41.43 47.74 -29.07
C MET A 1 40.91 46.35 -29.42
N MET A 2 39.62 46.01 -29.54
CA MET A 2 38.36 46.73 -29.65
C MET A 2 37.27 45.95 -28.88
N LYS A 3 36.34 46.69 -28.25
CA LYS A 3 35.12 46.20 -27.62
C LYS A 3 34.09 45.82 -28.68
N LYS A 4 33.31 44.75 -28.48
CA LYS A 4 31.93 44.67 -28.96
C LYS A 4 31.02 44.12 -27.85
N LYS A 5 30.04 44.95 -27.50
CA LYS A 5 28.88 44.69 -26.63
C LYS A 5 27.78 44.04 -27.47
N SER A 6 26.68 43.63 -26.80
CA SER A 6 25.28 43.48 -27.31
C SER A 6 24.84 42.02 -27.52
N ILE A 7 23.68 41.51 -27.09
CA ILE A 7 22.49 42.03 -26.37
C ILE A 7 21.78 40.81 -25.75
N LEU A 8 21.21 41.00 -24.58
CA LEU A 8 20.30 40.11 -23.86
C LEU A 8 18.92 40.13 -24.55
N ALA A 9 18.36 38.98 -24.93
CA ALA A 9 16.97 38.90 -25.41
C ALA A 9 16.12 38.13 -24.40
N ILE A 10 15.41 38.91 -23.57
CA ILE A 10 14.27 38.47 -22.77
C ILE A 10 13.06 38.47 -23.73
N GLY A 11 12.45 37.30 -23.93
CA GLY A 11 11.21 37.14 -24.70
C GLY A 11 10.08 36.66 -23.79
N LEU A 12 9.14 37.57 -23.53
CA LEU A 12 7.98 37.42 -22.65
C LEU A 12 6.79 36.81 -23.43
N ILE A 13 6.13 35.82 -22.82
CA ILE A 13 4.69 35.48 -22.78
C ILE A 13 3.84 35.59 -24.06
N ALA A 14 3.21 34.48 -24.42
CA ALA A 14 1.83 34.47 -24.92
C ALA A 14 1.04 33.34 -24.24
N ALA A 15 0.10 33.72 -23.38
CA ALA A 15 -0.89 32.84 -22.79
C ALA A 15 -1.96 32.51 -23.84
N LEU A 16 -2.30 31.24 -24.02
CA LEU A 16 -3.52 30.84 -24.71
C LEU A 16 -4.54 30.35 -23.67
N LEU A 17 -5.52 31.21 -23.38
CA LEU A 17 -6.76 30.85 -22.71
C LEU A 17 -7.71 30.28 -23.76
N PHE A 18 -8.14 29.03 -23.58
CA PHE A 18 -9.42 28.56 -24.11
C PHE A 18 -10.30 28.14 -22.93
N ALA A 19 -11.28 28.97 -22.65
CA ALA A 19 -12.44 28.61 -21.87
C ALA A 19 -13.49 28.04 -22.83
N LEU A 20 -13.88 26.78 -22.65
CA LEU A 20 -15.18 26.28 -23.04
C LEU A 20 -15.77 25.53 -21.83
N THR A 21 -16.97 25.95 -21.48
CA THR A 21 -17.80 25.55 -20.35
C THR A 21 -18.60 24.27 -20.64
N GLY A 22 -18.78 23.44 -19.60
CA GLY A 22 -19.79 22.36 -19.51
C GLY A 22 -19.40 21.09 -20.27
N GLU A 23 -19.55 19.86 -19.77
CA GLU A 23 -20.39 19.35 -18.70
C GLU A 23 -19.65 18.22 -17.96
N ALA A 24 -19.96 18.06 -16.68
CA ALA A 24 -19.51 16.94 -15.88
C ALA A 24 -20.29 15.69 -16.28
N GLU A 25 -19.61 14.69 -16.84
CA GLU A 25 -20.13 13.32 -16.86
C GLU A 25 -19.25 12.44 -15.98
N ALA A 26 -19.81 12.13 -14.82
CA ALA A 26 -19.35 11.07 -13.95
C ALA A 26 -19.51 9.73 -14.66
N PHE A 27 -18.41 9.14 -15.14
CA PHE A 27 -18.42 7.75 -15.59
C PHE A 27 -18.26 6.82 -14.40
N GLY A 28 -19.42 6.44 -13.85
CA GLY A 28 -19.57 5.42 -12.84
C GLY A 28 -19.18 4.05 -13.38
N TRP A 29 -18.31 3.36 -12.64
CA TRP A 29 -18.11 1.93 -12.77
C TRP A 29 -19.19 1.24 -11.96
N GLY A 30 -20.19 0.66 -12.63
CA GLY A 30 -21.25 -0.09 -11.97
C GLY A 30 -22.26 -0.67 -12.95
N ASP A 31 -22.38 -1.99 -12.92
CA ASP A 31 -23.53 -2.80 -13.33
C ASP A 31 -23.69 -3.22 -14.80
N ILE A 32 -23.05 -4.36 -15.11
CA ILE A 32 -23.53 -5.27 -16.15
C ILE A 32 -24.54 -6.25 -15.53
N ALA A 33 -25.81 -5.93 -15.77
CA ALA A 33 -26.92 -6.80 -16.13
C ALA A 33 -27.02 -8.23 -15.52
N GLY A 34 -27.84 -8.34 -14.47
CA GLY A 34 -28.58 -9.55 -14.07
C GLY A 34 -30.08 -9.36 -14.26
N LYS A 35 -30.55 -9.60 -15.50
CA LYS A 35 -31.91 -9.95 -15.95
C LYS A 35 -32.96 -10.28 -14.86
N ALA A 36 -34.03 -9.48 -14.87
CA ALA A 36 -35.27 -9.61 -14.13
C ALA A 36 -36.25 -10.64 -14.73
N THR A 37 -37.06 -11.25 -13.86
CA THR A 37 -38.45 -11.62 -14.17
C THR A 37 -39.32 -11.37 -12.93
N ASP A 38 -40.27 -10.46 -13.08
CA ASP A 38 -41.32 -10.12 -12.11
C ASP A 38 -42.38 -11.22 -12.00
N LYS A 39 -42.88 -11.49 -10.78
CA LYS A 39 -44.31 -11.49 -10.46
C LYS A 39 -44.58 -11.71 -8.97
N ALA A 40 -45.25 -10.74 -8.34
CA ALA A 40 -46.47 -10.89 -7.54
C ALA A 40 -46.52 -9.89 -6.38
N ILE A 41 -47.43 -8.93 -6.49
CA ILE A 41 -47.91 -8.09 -5.39
C ILE A 41 -49.04 -8.84 -4.69
N GLY A 42 -48.97 -8.97 -3.37
CA GLY A 42 -50.03 -9.50 -2.53
C GLY A 42 -49.82 -9.09 -1.07
N SER A 43 -50.53 -8.04 -0.67
CA SER A 43 -50.63 -7.49 0.68
C SER A 43 -51.05 -8.54 1.73
N VAL A 44 -50.66 -8.35 3.00
CA VAL A 44 -51.52 -8.37 4.21
C VAL A 44 -50.77 -8.82 5.50
N LEU A 45 -50.87 -7.97 6.52
CA LEU A 45 -50.77 -8.18 7.99
C LEU A 45 -49.45 -8.63 8.66
N GLY A 46 -48.78 -7.65 9.27
CA GLY A 46 -48.64 -7.52 10.73
C GLY A 46 -47.86 -8.57 11.51
N SER A 47 -46.73 -8.17 12.11
CA SER A 47 -46.39 -8.50 13.51
C SER A 47 -45.18 -7.72 14.02
N SER A 48 -45.33 -7.21 15.23
CA SER A 48 -44.38 -6.48 16.06
C SER A 48 -43.12 -7.29 16.41
N ALA A 49 -41.92 -6.66 16.45
CA ALA A 49 -40.95 -6.81 17.55
C ALA A 49 -39.63 -6.03 17.33
N LYS A 50 -39.35 -5.14 18.28
CA LYS A 50 -38.06 -4.81 18.94
C LYS A 50 -36.82 -4.44 18.10
N LYS A 51 -36.38 -3.19 18.33
CA LYS A 51 -35.01 -2.68 18.13
C LYS A 51 -33.99 -3.31 19.10
N LYS A 52 -32.73 -3.37 18.60
CA LYS A 52 -31.37 -3.42 19.23
C LYS A 52 -30.72 -4.82 19.39
N PRO A 53 -29.36 -4.95 19.45
CA PRO A 53 -28.30 -3.92 19.37
C PRO A 53 -27.11 -4.23 18.41
N VAL A 54 -26.30 -3.19 18.20
CA VAL A 54 -24.91 -3.22 17.72
C VAL A 54 -24.09 -4.26 18.49
N LYS A 55 -23.43 -5.19 17.80
CA LYS A 55 -22.42 -6.07 18.43
C LYS A 55 -21.17 -5.25 18.74
N GLN A 56 -20.97 -5.04 20.03
CA GLN A 56 -19.73 -4.60 20.65
C GLN A 56 -18.55 -5.48 20.21
N SER A 57 -17.42 -4.83 19.96
CA SER A 57 -16.09 -5.44 19.96
C SER A 57 -15.92 -6.34 21.18
N GLN A 58 -15.54 -7.60 20.98
CA GLN A 58 -15.15 -8.47 22.07
C GLN A 58 -13.92 -7.89 22.80
N PRO A 59 -13.81 -8.02 24.13
CA PRO A 59 -12.59 -7.66 24.84
C PRO A 59 -11.47 -8.63 24.45
N LYS A 60 -10.31 -8.09 24.05
CA LYS A 60 -9.08 -8.86 23.83
C LYS A 60 -8.77 -9.75 25.04
N SER A 61 -8.40 -11.00 24.76
CA SER A 61 -8.02 -11.97 25.79
C SER A 61 -6.79 -11.49 26.58
N GLU A 62 -6.69 -11.87 27.86
CA GLU A 62 -5.54 -11.52 28.71
C GLU A 62 -4.21 -12.04 28.15
N LYS A 63 -4.24 -13.14 27.37
CA LYS A 63 -3.07 -13.73 26.71
C LYS A 63 -2.56 -12.84 25.55
N GLN A 64 -3.47 -12.16 24.85
CA GLN A 64 -3.17 -11.22 23.76
C GLN A 64 -2.73 -9.84 24.27
N LYS A 65 -3.22 -9.43 25.45
CA LYS A 65 -2.69 -8.26 26.17
C LYS A 65 -1.27 -8.48 26.70
N LYS A 66 -0.93 -9.73 27.04
CA LYS A 66 0.39 -10.09 27.55
C LYS A 66 1.46 -10.08 26.44
N SER A 67 1.15 -10.53 25.24
CA SER A 67 2.06 -10.47 24.09
C SER A 67 2.27 -9.05 23.56
N GLU A 68 1.24 -8.18 23.63
CA GLU A 68 1.38 -6.76 23.30
C GLU A 68 2.24 -6.01 24.34
N CYS A 69 2.13 -6.37 25.63
CA CYS A 69 2.92 -5.77 26.71
C CYS A 69 4.38 -6.27 26.78
N GLU A 70 4.68 -7.46 26.23
CA GLU A 70 6.05 -7.97 26.09
C GLU A 70 6.79 -7.35 24.90
N ALA A 71 6.11 -7.03 23.79
CA ALA A 71 6.70 -6.33 22.65
C ALA A 71 7.14 -4.88 22.97
N GLU A 72 6.40 -4.18 23.83
CA GLU A 72 6.78 -2.86 24.34
C GLU A 72 8.04 -2.89 25.23
N LYS A 73 8.38 -4.06 25.79
CA LYS A 73 9.50 -4.26 26.72
C LYS A 73 10.86 -4.38 26.03
N TYR A 74 10.88 -4.66 24.72
CA TYR A 74 12.11 -4.84 23.92
C TYR A 74 12.45 -3.64 23.03
N GLY A 75 11.82 -2.48 23.24
CA GLY A 75 12.30 -1.22 22.68
C GLY A 75 12.05 -1.02 21.18
N VAL A 76 10.99 -1.61 20.61
CA VAL A 76 10.48 -1.21 19.30
C VAL A 76 9.84 0.18 19.44
N LYS A 77 10.69 1.21 19.48
CA LYS A 77 10.27 2.59 19.32
C LYS A 77 9.88 2.74 17.86
N ARG A 78 8.62 3.14 17.60
CA ARG A 78 8.23 3.77 16.35
C ARG A 78 9.31 4.78 16.00
N LEU A 79 9.99 4.62 14.87
CA LEU A 79 10.91 5.62 14.35
C LEU A 79 10.08 6.87 14.04
N GLU A 80 10.03 7.80 14.99
CA GLU A 80 9.58 9.16 14.71
C GLU A 80 10.71 9.88 13.98
N SER A 81 10.38 10.41 12.82
CA SER A 81 11.28 11.18 11.98
C SER A 81 11.84 12.39 12.78
N PRO A 82 13.15 12.69 12.70
CA PRO A 82 13.80 13.75 13.49
C PRO A 82 13.25 15.17 13.28
N ASP A 83 12.50 15.40 12.20
CA ASP A 83 12.19 16.76 11.72
C ASP A 83 10.79 17.29 12.08
N GLY A 84 9.99 16.55 12.86
CA GLY A 84 8.67 17.05 13.31
C GLY A 84 7.66 17.32 12.18
N THR A 85 7.99 16.96 10.94
CA THR A 85 7.05 16.92 9.83
C THR A 85 6.10 15.76 10.09
N LYS A 86 4.85 16.11 10.43
CA LYS A 86 3.72 15.21 10.71
C LYS A 86 3.88 13.83 10.03
N PRO A 87 3.84 12.71 10.76
CA PRO A 87 3.78 11.41 10.13
C PRO A 87 2.48 11.38 9.33
N THR A 88 2.57 11.32 8.00
CA THR A 88 1.42 10.95 7.17
C THR A 88 1.07 9.53 7.58
N ALA A 89 0.04 9.43 8.40
CA ALA A 89 -0.22 8.31 9.29
C ALA A 89 -0.29 6.99 8.50
N PHE A 90 0.61 6.09 8.87
CA PHE A 90 0.52 4.64 8.66
C PHE A 90 -0.92 4.18 8.97
N ALA A 91 -1.67 3.73 7.98
CA ALA A 91 -3.10 3.41 8.15
C ALA A 91 -3.40 2.03 8.78
N GLY A 92 -2.38 1.22 9.10
CA GLY A 92 -2.59 -0.12 9.68
C GLY A 92 -1.64 -0.46 10.82
N THR A 93 -2.11 -1.13 11.86
CA THR A 93 -1.24 -1.70 12.93
C THR A 93 -0.47 -2.90 12.41
N LEU A 94 0.86 -2.99 12.61
CA LEU A 94 1.68 -4.16 12.22
C LEU A 94 0.99 -5.47 12.64
N ASP A 95 1.09 -6.48 11.78
CA ASP A 95 0.64 -7.82 12.16
C ASP A 95 1.50 -8.25 13.35
N PRO A 96 0.92 -8.98 14.32
CA PRO A 96 1.69 -9.48 15.44
C PRO A 96 2.80 -10.41 14.93
N TRP A 97 3.89 -10.52 15.68
CA TRP A 97 4.89 -11.55 15.41
C TRP A 97 4.29 -12.96 15.50
N PRO A 98 4.88 -13.94 14.79
CA PRO A 98 4.57 -15.33 15.02
C PRO A 98 4.70 -15.69 16.50
N PRO A 99 3.74 -16.43 17.08
CA PRO A 99 3.79 -16.82 18.48
C PRO A 99 4.95 -17.80 18.76
N ASP A 100 5.53 -17.70 19.95
CA ASP A 100 6.57 -18.62 20.43
C ASP A 100 6.08 -20.08 20.44
N GLU A 101 4.81 -20.27 20.79
CA GLU A 101 4.12 -21.56 20.74
C GLU A 101 3.93 -22.02 19.29
N LEU A 102 4.67 -23.06 18.89
CA LEU A 102 4.66 -23.63 17.54
C LEU A 102 3.25 -24.02 17.07
N SER A 103 2.43 -24.56 17.97
CA SER A 103 1.07 -25.01 17.64
C SER A 103 0.12 -23.86 17.26
N ALA A 104 0.45 -22.61 17.63
CA ALA A 104 -0.37 -21.43 17.34
C ALA A 104 0.06 -20.68 16.06
N ARG A 105 1.20 -21.04 15.45
CA ARG A 105 1.74 -20.36 14.27
C ARG A 105 0.90 -20.55 13.00
N PRO A 106 0.30 -21.72 12.70
CA PRO A 106 -0.59 -21.85 11.54
C PRO A 106 -1.78 -20.88 11.59
N ASP A 107 -2.46 -20.79 12.75
CA ASP A 107 -3.57 -19.86 12.95
C ASP A 107 -3.12 -18.39 12.84
N TRP A 108 -1.93 -18.07 13.37
CA TRP A 108 -1.34 -16.74 13.20
C TRP A 108 -1.15 -16.40 11.73
N PHE A 109 -0.61 -17.33 10.95
CA PHE A 109 -0.35 -17.14 9.53
C PHE A 109 -1.66 -16.88 8.79
N ASP A 110 -2.69 -17.69 8.99
CA ASP A 110 -3.98 -17.54 8.29
C ASP A 110 -4.71 -16.22 8.60
N ASN A 111 -4.44 -15.61 9.75
CA ASN A 111 -5.05 -14.34 10.17
C ASN A 111 -4.24 -13.08 9.78
N ARG A 112 -3.11 -13.25 9.10
CA ARG A 112 -2.24 -12.14 8.69
C ARG A 112 -2.89 -11.26 7.61
N THR A 113 -2.43 -10.02 7.54
CA THR A 113 -2.78 -9.12 6.44
C THR A 113 -2.06 -9.57 5.15
N GLN A 114 -2.77 -9.61 4.03
CA GLN A 114 -2.20 -10.04 2.76
C GLN A 114 -1.27 -8.97 2.15
N PRO A 115 -0.04 -9.31 1.69
CA PRO A 115 0.94 -8.33 1.22
C PRO A 115 0.43 -7.40 0.10
N TRP A 116 -0.31 -7.93 -0.87
CA TRP A 116 -0.84 -7.17 -2.00
C TRP A 116 -1.97 -6.18 -1.61
N THR A 117 -2.36 -6.13 -0.34
CA THR A 117 -3.32 -5.14 0.17
C THR A 117 -2.62 -3.99 0.91
N MET A 118 -1.32 -4.13 1.18
CA MET A 118 -0.54 -3.17 1.96
C MET A 118 -0.05 -2.00 1.10
N THR A 119 0.12 -0.85 1.73
CA THR A 119 0.97 0.24 1.21
C THR A 119 2.44 -0.19 1.21
N ASN A 120 3.28 0.51 0.45
CA ASN A 120 4.72 0.20 0.37
C ASN A 120 5.40 0.35 1.74
N ALA A 121 5.08 1.42 2.49
CA ALA A 121 5.67 1.64 3.81
C ALA A 121 5.28 0.54 4.80
N ARG A 122 4.03 0.08 4.77
CA ARG A 122 3.59 -1.05 5.58
C ARG A 122 4.28 -2.35 5.17
N LEU A 123 4.34 -2.62 3.87
CA LEU A 123 4.94 -3.83 3.33
C LEU A 123 6.42 -3.97 3.76
N VAL A 124 7.19 -2.90 3.64
CA VAL A 124 8.60 -2.85 4.08
C VAL A 124 8.70 -3.03 5.60
N ALA A 125 7.87 -2.32 6.38
CA ALA A 125 7.88 -2.45 7.83
C ALA A 125 7.51 -3.86 8.32
N GLU A 126 6.60 -4.56 7.64
CA GLU A 126 6.28 -5.97 7.91
C GLU A 126 7.47 -6.89 7.60
N TYR A 127 8.15 -6.66 6.48
CA TYR A 127 9.31 -7.45 6.09
C TYR A 127 10.45 -7.29 7.10
N GLU A 128 10.76 -6.06 7.51
CA GLU A 128 11.76 -5.76 8.53
C GLU A 128 11.37 -6.32 9.90
N SER A 129 10.09 -6.25 10.26
CA SER A 129 9.55 -6.89 11.47
C SER A 129 9.79 -8.40 11.46
N MET A 130 9.62 -9.06 10.31
CA MET A 130 9.95 -10.49 10.17
C MET A 130 11.45 -10.78 10.28
N ILE A 131 12.34 -9.90 9.80
CA ILE A 131 13.79 -10.03 10.05
C ILE A 131 14.08 -10.03 11.55
N GLN A 132 13.49 -9.10 12.30
CA GLN A 132 13.66 -9.01 13.75
C GLN A 132 13.12 -10.25 14.46
N TRP A 133 11.94 -10.73 14.05
CA TRP A 133 11.37 -11.95 14.61
C TRP A 133 12.26 -13.18 14.34
N ARG A 134 12.82 -13.31 13.13
CA ARG A 134 13.73 -14.44 12.81
C ARG A 134 14.98 -14.41 13.69
N ALA A 135 15.57 -13.23 13.91
CA ALA A 135 16.69 -13.07 14.84
C ALA A 135 16.31 -13.42 16.28
N TYR A 136 15.13 -13.00 16.73
CA TYR A 136 14.58 -13.37 18.05
C TYR A 136 14.37 -14.89 18.17
N SER A 137 13.78 -15.51 17.15
CA SER A 137 13.51 -16.95 17.12
C SER A 137 14.79 -17.78 17.24
N GLU A 138 15.84 -17.39 16.53
CA GLU A 138 17.16 -18.01 16.61
C GLU A 138 17.78 -17.86 18.02
N GLN A 139 17.77 -16.64 18.57
CA GLN A 139 18.33 -16.36 19.90
C GLN A 139 17.61 -17.11 21.03
N ASN A 140 16.31 -17.38 20.87
CA ASN A 140 15.48 -18.02 21.90
C ASN A 140 15.24 -19.52 21.62
N GLY A 141 15.88 -20.09 20.59
CA GLY A 141 15.74 -21.51 20.26
C GLY A 141 14.32 -21.92 19.87
N LEU A 142 13.52 -20.99 19.35
CA LEU A 142 12.12 -21.22 18.98
C LEU A 142 11.99 -21.94 17.63
N GLY A 143 13.04 -21.91 16.81
CA GLY A 143 13.08 -22.47 15.47
C GLY A 143 12.15 -21.77 14.49
N THR A 144 12.38 -22.02 13.20
CA THR A 144 11.51 -21.50 12.13
C THR A 144 10.72 -22.66 11.52
N ILE A 145 9.42 -22.45 11.31
CA ILE A 145 8.56 -23.41 10.61
C ILE A 145 8.07 -22.81 9.29
N GLU A 146 7.51 -23.66 8.44
CA GLU A 146 7.04 -23.30 7.09
C GLU A 146 6.19 -22.02 7.05
N PRO A 147 5.17 -21.82 7.92
CA PRO A 147 4.41 -20.55 7.96
C PRO A 147 5.25 -19.28 8.08
N ASP A 148 6.32 -19.32 8.87
CA ASP A 148 7.17 -18.16 9.14
C ASP A 148 8.03 -17.83 7.91
N GLU A 149 8.60 -18.86 7.28
CA GLU A 149 9.39 -18.72 6.05
C GLU A 149 8.52 -18.28 4.87
N ILE A 150 7.29 -18.80 4.76
CA ILE A 150 6.35 -18.36 3.73
C ILE A 150 6.03 -16.89 3.94
N ARG A 151 5.72 -16.44 5.16
CA ARG A 151 5.42 -15.01 5.41
C ARG A 151 6.61 -14.13 5.05
N TYR A 152 7.82 -14.50 5.47
CA TYR A 152 9.04 -13.78 5.12
C TYR A 152 9.21 -13.65 3.59
N THR A 153 8.99 -14.75 2.86
CA THR A 153 9.13 -14.80 1.41
C THR A 153 8.03 -14.00 0.70
N GLU A 154 6.77 -14.15 1.12
CA GLU A 154 5.61 -13.44 0.54
C GLU A 154 5.76 -11.91 0.59
N LEU A 155 6.29 -11.40 1.70
CA LEU A 155 6.56 -9.97 1.86
C LEU A 155 7.65 -9.49 0.89
N MET A 156 8.76 -10.21 0.83
CA MET A 156 9.88 -9.87 -0.06
C MET A 156 9.50 -9.98 -1.53
N ASP A 157 8.77 -11.03 -1.91
CA ASP A 157 8.31 -11.23 -3.28
C ASP A 157 7.39 -10.10 -3.75
N GLU A 158 6.49 -9.61 -2.88
CA GLU A 158 5.65 -8.47 -3.21
C GLU A 158 6.45 -7.15 -3.30
N ILE A 159 7.49 -6.95 -2.46
CA ILE A 159 8.41 -5.80 -2.58
C ILE A 159 9.09 -5.84 -3.95
N HIS A 160 9.73 -6.95 -4.30
CA HIS A 160 10.42 -7.11 -5.58
C HIS A 160 9.46 -7.02 -6.79
N ALA A 161 8.23 -7.52 -6.65
CA ALA A 161 7.22 -7.38 -7.71
C ALA A 161 6.90 -5.90 -7.98
N ARG A 162 6.72 -5.09 -6.92
CA ARG A 162 6.46 -3.65 -7.05
C ARG A 162 7.65 -2.89 -7.63
N VAL A 163 8.86 -3.17 -7.15
CA VAL A 163 10.11 -2.58 -7.67
C VAL A 163 10.22 -2.86 -9.17
N ARG A 164 10.19 -4.13 -9.56
CA ARG A 164 10.30 -4.56 -10.96
C ARG A 164 9.20 -3.98 -11.84
N ALA A 165 7.98 -3.81 -11.32
CA ALA A 165 6.89 -3.21 -12.07
C ALA A 165 7.17 -1.74 -12.39
N ILE A 166 7.68 -0.97 -11.42
CA ILE A 166 8.08 0.44 -11.62
C ILE A 166 9.25 0.51 -12.59
N GLU A 167 10.31 -0.27 -12.41
CA GLU A 167 11.49 -0.28 -13.29
C GLU A 167 11.10 -0.55 -14.73
N ARG A 168 10.29 -1.59 -14.98
CA ARG A 168 9.81 -1.92 -16.33
C ARG A 168 9.07 -0.75 -16.97
N TYR A 169 8.26 -0.02 -16.20
CA TYR A 169 7.59 1.19 -16.69
C TYR A 169 8.60 2.29 -17.01
N CYS A 170 9.57 2.52 -16.12
CA CYS A 170 10.60 3.53 -16.28
C CYS A 170 11.46 3.24 -17.52
N ASP A 171 11.90 1.98 -17.73
CA ASP A 171 12.59 1.54 -18.94
C ASP A 171 11.79 1.88 -20.20
N ALA A 172 10.47 1.60 -20.18
CA ALA A 172 9.57 1.95 -21.28
C ALA A 172 9.60 3.44 -21.60
N ALA A 173 9.55 4.26 -20.56
CA ALA A 173 9.47 5.70 -20.66
C ALA A 173 10.79 6.29 -21.17
N GLU A 174 11.93 5.74 -20.75
CA GLU A 174 13.25 6.13 -21.23
C GLU A 174 13.40 5.94 -22.75
N TYR A 175 12.88 4.83 -23.29
CA TYR A 175 12.86 4.57 -24.74
C TYR A 175 11.72 5.26 -25.50
N GLY A 176 10.81 5.96 -24.81
CA GLY A 176 9.62 6.56 -25.43
C GLY A 176 8.62 5.53 -25.98
N ASP A 177 8.62 4.30 -25.46
CA ASP A 177 7.70 3.24 -25.86
C ASP A 177 6.35 3.36 -25.14
N TYR A 178 5.52 4.25 -25.67
CA TYR A 178 4.19 4.56 -25.11
C TYR A 178 3.26 3.34 -25.02
N GLN A 179 3.37 2.37 -25.95
CA GLN A 179 2.54 1.17 -25.93
C GLN A 179 2.91 0.29 -24.73
N SER A 180 4.21 0.07 -24.52
CA SER A 180 4.66 -0.69 -23.35
C SER A 180 4.41 0.06 -22.05
N MET A 181 4.56 1.39 -22.00
CA MET A 181 4.18 2.19 -20.83
C MET A 181 2.71 1.98 -20.46
N HIS A 182 1.80 2.05 -21.44
CA HIS A 182 0.37 1.86 -21.21
C HIS A 182 0.05 0.44 -20.71
N SER A 183 0.64 -0.57 -21.37
CA SER A 183 0.51 -1.97 -20.96
C SER A 183 1.00 -2.19 -19.52
N ARG A 184 2.18 -1.67 -19.17
CA ARG A 184 2.78 -1.79 -17.83
C ARG A 184 1.96 -1.06 -16.76
N ALA A 185 1.45 0.14 -17.05
CA ALA A 185 0.60 0.88 -16.12
C ALA A 185 -0.74 0.19 -15.82
N SER A 186 -1.18 -0.71 -16.70
CA SER A 186 -2.39 -1.52 -16.48
C SER A 186 -2.17 -2.75 -15.59
N MET A 187 -0.91 -3.12 -15.35
CA MET A 187 -0.56 -4.29 -14.55
C MET A 187 -0.85 -4.06 -13.06
N ARG A 188 -1.31 -5.11 -12.39
CA ARG A 188 -1.77 -5.03 -10.99
C ARG A 188 -0.64 -4.73 -10.01
N ASP A 189 0.53 -5.28 -10.23
CA ASP A 189 1.75 -5.02 -9.46
C ASP A 189 2.17 -3.56 -9.58
N TYR A 190 2.18 -2.99 -10.80
CA TYR A 190 2.43 -1.57 -11.02
C TYR A 190 1.43 -0.69 -10.27
N GLN A 191 0.14 -0.97 -10.44
CA GLN A 191 -0.93 -0.22 -9.77
C GLN A 191 -0.78 -0.23 -8.24
N ARG A 192 -0.42 -1.38 -7.66
CA ARG A 192 -0.14 -1.48 -6.21
C ARG A 192 1.12 -0.69 -5.82
N ALA A 193 2.16 -0.75 -6.64
CA ALA A 193 3.42 -0.06 -6.38
C ALA A 193 3.23 1.47 -6.31
N VAL A 194 2.49 2.05 -7.26
CA VAL A 194 2.28 3.50 -7.32
C VAL A 194 1.12 4.00 -6.43
N ALA A 195 0.26 3.12 -5.93
CA ALA A 195 -0.86 3.49 -5.06
C ALA A 195 -0.45 4.08 -3.69
N SER A 196 0.84 4.10 -3.38
CA SER A 196 1.43 4.70 -2.17
C SER A 196 2.84 5.23 -2.44
N ASN A 197 3.41 5.97 -1.48
CA ASN A 197 4.78 6.45 -1.50
C ASN A 197 5.76 5.33 -1.86
N ILE A 198 6.59 5.52 -2.88
CA ILE A 198 7.55 4.52 -3.36
C ILE A 198 8.91 4.63 -2.69
N ASP A 199 9.17 5.67 -1.91
CA ASP A 199 10.47 5.86 -1.25
C ASP A 199 10.91 4.69 -0.37
N PRO A 200 10.03 3.98 0.38
CA PRO A 200 10.42 2.78 1.12
C PRO A 200 11.01 1.66 0.25
N LEU A 201 10.68 1.62 -1.04
CA LEU A 201 11.18 0.59 -1.97
C LEU A 201 12.60 0.89 -2.45
N ARG A 202 13.13 2.10 -2.24
CA ARG A 202 14.49 2.48 -2.66
C ARG A 202 15.58 1.68 -1.96
N ASP A 203 15.33 1.27 -0.73
CA ASP A 203 16.24 0.40 0.04
C ASP A 203 16.24 -1.05 -0.48
N TYR A 204 15.36 -1.35 -1.44
CA TYR A 204 15.18 -2.66 -2.08
C TYR A 204 15.40 -2.55 -3.59
N ASP A 205 16.46 -1.84 -3.97
CA ASP A 205 16.97 -1.70 -5.35
C ASP A 205 16.07 -0.92 -6.32
N LEU A 206 15.08 -0.14 -5.84
CA LEU A 206 14.33 0.73 -6.74
C LEU A 206 15.16 1.92 -7.24
N GLU A 207 15.59 1.83 -8.49
CA GLU A 207 16.20 2.92 -9.24
C GLU A 207 15.19 3.53 -10.24
N LEU A 208 15.02 4.85 -10.19
CA LEU A 208 14.13 5.56 -11.11
C LEU A 208 14.94 6.22 -12.22
N CYS A 209 14.68 5.86 -13.48
CA CYS A 209 15.22 6.59 -14.64
C CYS A 209 14.30 7.73 -15.12
N VAL A 210 13.12 7.91 -14.49
CA VAL A 210 12.22 9.05 -14.71
C VAL A 210 11.78 9.66 -13.36
N PRO A 211 11.38 10.95 -13.31
CA PRO A 211 10.91 11.55 -12.06
C PRO A 211 9.68 10.83 -11.48
N ALA A 212 9.65 10.56 -10.18
CA ALA A 212 8.56 9.81 -9.54
C ALA A 212 7.16 10.40 -9.78
N ASN A 213 7.06 11.73 -9.85
CA ASN A 213 5.79 12.44 -10.10
C ASN A 213 5.25 12.27 -11.54
N THR A 214 5.99 11.62 -12.44
CA THR A 214 5.50 11.27 -13.78
C THR A 214 4.88 9.87 -13.83
N LEU A 215 4.95 9.08 -12.75
CA LEU A 215 4.37 7.75 -12.68
C LEU A 215 2.83 7.83 -12.61
N PRO A 216 2.08 7.28 -13.58
CA PRO A 216 0.62 7.34 -13.57
C PRO A 216 0.01 6.63 -12.36
N GLY A 217 -0.84 7.35 -11.61
CA GLY A 217 -1.47 6.81 -10.40
C GLY A 217 -0.60 6.88 -9.15
N TYR A 218 0.52 7.61 -9.19
CA TYR A 218 1.38 7.78 -8.04
C TYR A 218 0.75 8.67 -6.96
N HIS A 219 0.68 8.12 -5.74
CA HIS A 219 0.16 8.77 -4.55
C HIS A 219 1.23 8.90 -3.46
N PRO A 220 2.18 9.86 -3.57
CA PRO A 220 3.25 10.06 -2.59
C PRO A 220 2.76 10.39 -1.18
N GLU A 221 1.53 10.90 -1.06
CA GLU A 221 0.90 11.25 0.21
C GLU A 221 0.36 10.02 0.98
N ARG A 222 0.33 8.84 0.39
CA ARG A 222 -0.21 7.63 1.03
C ARG A 222 0.93 6.76 1.57
N ASN A 223 0.87 6.40 2.86
CA ASN A 223 1.80 5.50 3.56
C ASN A 223 1.07 4.39 4.28
#